data_AF-A0A7C2DB49-F1
#
_entry.id   AF-A0A7C2DB49-F1
#
_cell.length_a   1.000
_cell.length_b   1.000
_cell.length_c   1.000
_cell.angle_alpha   90.00
_cell.angle_beta   90.00
_cell.angle_gamma   90.00
#
_symmetry.space_group_name_H-M   'P 1'
#
loop_
_entity.id
_entity.type
_entity.pdbx_description
1 polymer ?
#
loop_
_entity_poly.entity_id
_entity_poly.type
_entity_poly.pdbx_seq_one_letter_code
_entity_poly.pdbx_strand_id
1 'polypeptide(L)'
;MKTRRLLAPFVALLPLVLCAAPWEDRFVWVFGWNLERDADVAEVAAVLQTAGRHGFNGAVVSFGLDTLCRRSPAFFERLAAVQQVCKTNGLELIPAVFSIGYGGGFLAHNPHLAEGLPVSNAVFEVRGSEARYVPDFTPQLRNGGFEIFDGHRFAHFGFHDQPGEVSFADTNVFHSGRASLRLENFRSNPHGHGRVMQEVTVQPYRCYRVRLWVRTQDLEPASAFRCLALAGDRELAPRTFGLPATTDWRQITFLFNSLQHTRVRLYAGLWGGRSGRVWLDDWTIEDAGPVNVLRRPGTPVVVQSEDGQTLYEEGRDYASFVCPDFNPWRGDSSPAGLRLLSQTRIRDGDRLRVSWYHSLLIHDSQVTVCMAEPMLDEILDHEARLLVERLQPRRVFLNMDEVRMGGTCAACAGSDMARLLGNCVRRHIAALRRYRPDLQVYLWSDMFDPHHNARPGYYLVQGDFTGSWKHLPRDVIVAVWGGEPRPESLRFFAREGFATLVACYYDADDLRDVQGWLDAARPVPGVRGFMYTPWTRKYRLLPDFAQLLGFARPAPAAASEHRPGARVAP
;
A
#
# COMPACT_ATOMS: atom_id res chain seq x y z
N MET A 1 12.75 -48.85 -78.37
CA MET A 1 13.83 -48.02 -77.79
C MET A 1 13.25 -47.12 -76.71
N LYS A 2 14.01 -46.93 -75.64
CA LYS A 2 13.62 -46.46 -74.30
C LYS A 2 12.97 -45.08 -74.27
N THR A 3 11.80 -44.95 -73.64
CA THR A 3 11.25 -43.66 -73.17
C THR A 3 11.17 -43.66 -71.65
N ARG A 4 12.01 -42.84 -71.02
CA ARG A 4 12.12 -42.63 -69.58
C ARG A 4 10.88 -41.89 -69.06
N ARG A 5 10.22 -42.41 -68.03
CA ARG A 5 9.31 -41.63 -67.17
C ARG A 5 10.07 -41.24 -65.90
N LEU A 6 10.22 -39.93 -65.70
CA LEU A 6 10.80 -39.33 -64.50
C LEU A 6 9.80 -39.46 -63.34
N LEU A 7 10.24 -40.04 -62.21
CA LEU A 7 9.59 -39.91 -60.92
C LEU A 7 9.97 -38.54 -60.32
N ALA A 8 8.96 -37.71 -60.02
CA ALA A 8 9.11 -36.55 -59.14
C ALA A 8 8.77 -36.96 -57.70
N PRO A 9 9.55 -36.57 -56.67
CA PRO A 9 9.20 -36.85 -55.29
C PRO A 9 8.16 -35.83 -54.81
N PHE A 10 7.02 -36.32 -54.34
CA PHE A 10 6.07 -35.53 -53.56
C PHE A 10 6.70 -35.26 -52.18
N VAL A 11 7.19 -34.03 -51.97
CA VAL A 11 7.56 -33.55 -50.64
C VAL A 11 6.27 -33.12 -49.96
N ALA A 12 5.79 -33.94 -49.03
CA ALA A 12 4.70 -33.55 -48.13
C ALA A 12 5.20 -32.46 -47.18
N LEU A 13 4.81 -31.21 -47.41
CA LEU A 13 4.89 -30.17 -46.39
C LEU A 13 3.88 -30.53 -45.29
N LEU A 14 4.36 -31.10 -44.17
CA LEU A 14 3.62 -31.02 -42.92
C LEU A 14 3.50 -29.54 -42.53
N PRO A 15 2.30 -29.00 -42.30
CA PRO A 15 2.20 -27.70 -41.68
C PRO A 15 2.80 -27.83 -40.27
N LEU A 16 3.85 -27.07 -39.99
CA LEU A 16 4.24 -26.78 -38.61
C LEU A 16 3.03 -26.07 -37.97
N VAL A 17 2.21 -26.83 -37.26
CA VAL A 17 1.27 -26.26 -36.31
C VAL A 17 2.14 -25.66 -35.21
N LEU A 18 2.44 -24.37 -35.34
CA LEU A 18 2.85 -23.53 -34.22
C LEU A 18 1.71 -23.62 -33.20
N CYS A 19 1.83 -24.50 -32.21
CA CYS A 19 0.95 -24.47 -31.06
C CYS A 19 1.10 -23.07 -30.45
N ALA A 20 0.08 -22.23 -30.63
CA ALA A 20 -0.03 -20.99 -29.90
C ALA A 20 0.09 -21.30 -28.41
N ALA A 21 0.82 -20.47 -27.66
CA ALA A 21 0.86 -20.62 -26.21
C ALA A 21 -0.58 -20.64 -25.66
N PRO A 22 -0.90 -21.49 -24.67
CA PRO A 22 -2.28 -21.66 -24.19
C PRO A 22 -2.88 -20.40 -23.55
N TRP A 23 -2.03 -19.42 -23.24
CA TRP A 23 -2.39 -18.19 -22.54
C TRP A 23 -2.20 -16.97 -23.43
N GLU A 24 -3.20 -16.11 -23.52
CA GLU A 24 -3.14 -14.85 -24.27
C GLU A 24 -2.20 -13.86 -23.58
N ASP A 25 -2.34 -13.73 -22.25
CA ASP A 25 -1.58 -12.77 -21.45
C ASP A 25 -0.47 -13.49 -20.66
N ARG A 26 0.78 -13.16 -20.97
CA ARG A 26 1.97 -13.80 -20.39
C ARG A 26 2.88 -12.71 -19.86
N PHE A 27 2.59 -12.28 -18.64
CA PHE A 27 3.11 -11.03 -18.10
C PHE A 27 4.17 -11.23 -17.03
N VAL A 28 5.09 -10.27 -16.94
CA VAL A 28 6.00 -10.12 -15.81
C VAL A 28 5.75 -8.77 -15.15
N TRP A 29 5.63 -8.76 -13.83
CA TRP A 29 5.57 -7.54 -13.03
C TRP A 29 6.99 -7.10 -12.73
N VAL A 30 7.34 -5.88 -13.15
CA VAL A 30 8.65 -5.27 -12.96
C VAL A 30 8.57 -4.31 -11.79
N PHE A 31 8.97 -4.81 -10.62
CA PHE A 31 8.91 -4.12 -9.34
C PHE A 31 10.27 -3.70 -8.81
N GLY A 32 10.27 -2.57 -8.10
CA GLY A 32 11.38 -2.13 -7.25
C GLY A 32 12.25 -1.05 -7.85
N TRP A 33 12.02 -0.62 -9.10
CA TRP A 33 12.79 0.44 -9.76
C TRP A 33 11.91 1.65 -10.06
N ASN A 34 12.51 2.84 -10.09
CA ASN A 34 11.83 4.09 -10.41
C ASN A 34 12.48 4.85 -11.58
N LEU A 35 13.51 4.28 -12.22
CA LEU A 35 14.26 4.87 -13.33
C LEU A 35 14.90 6.24 -13.00
N GLU A 36 15.16 6.53 -11.73
CA GLU A 36 15.87 7.74 -11.33
C GLU A 36 17.40 7.59 -11.50
N ARG A 37 17.90 6.35 -11.66
CA ARG A 37 19.33 6.04 -11.81
C ARG A 37 19.60 5.25 -13.09
N ASP A 38 20.78 5.45 -13.69
CA ASP A 38 21.17 4.74 -14.92
C ASP A 38 21.26 3.21 -14.72
N ALA A 39 21.71 2.78 -13.53
CA ALA A 39 21.77 1.37 -13.17
C ALA A 39 20.40 0.66 -13.24
N ASP A 40 19.30 1.41 -12.99
CA ASP A 40 17.96 0.84 -13.04
C ASP A 40 17.63 0.34 -14.45
N VAL A 41 18.08 1.03 -15.51
CA VAL A 41 17.85 0.61 -16.90
C VAL A 41 18.52 -0.73 -17.17
N ALA A 42 19.76 -0.91 -16.73
CA ALA A 42 20.50 -2.16 -16.94
C ALA A 42 19.85 -3.33 -16.19
N GLU A 43 19.46 -3.12 -14.92
CA GLU A 43 18.79 -4.13 -14.10
C GLU A 43 17.42 -4.51 -14.68
N VAL A 44 16.60 -3.53 -15.06
CA VAL A 44 15.30 -3.76 -15.72
C VAL A 44 15.48 -4.45 -17.07
N ALA A 45 16.46 -4.04 -17.88
CA ALA A 45 16.71 -4.64 -19.18
C ALA A 45 17.05 -6.13 -19.07
N ALA A 46 17.81 -6.55 -18.06
CA ALA A 46 18.13 -7.96 -17.84
C ALA A 46 16.87 -8.82 -17.55
N VAL A 47 15.93 -8.28 -16.77
CA VAL A 47 14.63 -8.93 -16.51
C VAL A 47 13.83 -9.04 -17.81
N LEU A 48 13.71 -7.95 -18.56
CA LEU A 48 12.93 -7.89 -19.81
C LEU A 48 13.50 -8.79 -20.91
N GLN A 49 14.82 -8.85 -21.05
CA GLN A 49 15.48 -9.76 -22.00
C GLN A 49 15.26 -11.23 -21.62
N THR A 50 15.25 -11.54 -20.33
CA THR A 50 14.92 -12.89 -19.86
C THR A 50 13.45 -13.20 -20.13
N ALA A 51 12.53 -12.28 -19.84
CA ALA A 51 11.11 -12.44 -20.14
C ALA A 51 10.88 -12.68 -21.66
N GLY A 52 11.46 -11.87 -22.54
CA GLY A 52 11.33 -12.05 -24.00
C GLY A 52 11.82 -13.40 -24.50
N ARG A 53 12.99 -13.86 -24.03
CA ARG A 53 13.55 -15.18 -24.38
C ARG A 53 12.67 -16.35 -23.92
N HIS A 54 11.84 -16.14 -22.91
CA HIS A 54 10.97 -17.15 -22.31
C HIS A 54 9.49 -16.96 -22.68
N GLY A 55 9.19 -16.20 -23.74
CA GLY A 55 7.85 -16.18 -24.35
C GLY A 55 6.83 -15.30 -23.65
N PHE A 56 7.24 -14.47 -22.68
CA PHE A 56 6.40 -13.40 -22.15
C PHE A 56 6.07 -12.39 -23.27
N ASN A 57 4.93 -11.70 -23.15
CA ASN A 57 4.48 -10.71 -24.14
C ASN A 57 4.09 -9.35 -23.52
N GLY A 58 4.17 -9.22 -22.20
CA GLY A 58 3.90 -7.96 -21.51
C GLY A 58 4.77 -7.81 -20.26
N ALA A 59 5.23 -6.58 -20.03
CA ALA A 59 5.91 -6.16 -18.84
C ALA A 59 5.04 -5.10 -18.14
N VAL A 60 4.47 -5.46 -17.00
CA VAL A 60 3.70 -4.52 -16.18
C VAL A 60 4.68 -3.79 -15.28
N VAL A 61 4.75 -2.46 -15.39
CA VAL A 61 5.84 -1.67 -14.79
C VAL A 61 5.31 -0.62 -13.81
N SER A 62 5.96 -0.51 -12.65
CA SER A 62 5.62 0.46 -11.61
C SER A 62 6.72 1.52 -11.43
N PHE A 63 7.06 2.23 -12.50
CA PHE A 63 8.11 3.27 -12.51
C PHE A 63 7.61 4.65 -12.02
N GLY A 64 6.38 4.74 -11.49
CA GLY A 64 5.72 6.00 -11.16
C GLY A 64 5.31 6.81 -12.39
N LEU A 65 4.62 6.12 -13.31
CA LEU A 65 4.12 6.65 -14.59
C LEU A 65 2.78 7.40 -14.43
N ASP A 66 2.36 7.66 -13.19
CA ASP A 66 1.20 8.44 -12.78
C ASP A 66 1.58 9.81 -12.18
N THR A 67 2.84 10.22 -12.35
CA THR A 67 3.36 11.55 -11.99
C THR A 67 4.30 12.09 -13.07
N LEU A 68 4.00 11.86 -14.34
CA LEU A 68 4.84 12.18 -15.49
C LEU A 68 5.15 13.68 -15.58
N CYS A 69 4.23 14.55 -15.15
CA CYS A 69 4.48 16.00 -15.17
C CYS A 69 5.60 16.44 -14.23
N ARG A 70 6.03 15.56 -13.30
CA ARG A 70 7.08 15.81 -12.31
C ARG A 70 8.41 15.12 -12.64
N ARG A 71 8.49 14.39 -13.77
CA ARG A 71 9.67 13.62 -14.15
C ARG A 71 10.71 14.47 -14.87
N SER A 72 11.99 14.15 -14.64
CA SER A 72 13.12 14.82 -15.28
C SER A 72 13.31 14.39 -16.74
N PRO A 73 14.02 15.18 -17.57
CA PRO A 73 14.42 14.74 -18.92
C PRO A 73 15.19 13.41 -18.90
N ALA A 74 16.11 13.23 -17.93
CA ALA A 74 16.89 12.00 -17.78
C ALA A 74 16.01 10.77 -17.50
N PHE A 75 14.93 10.93 -16.72
CA PHE A 75 13.94 9.87 -16.54
C PHE A 75 13.32 9.46 -17.89
N PHE A 76 12.96 10.42 -18.74
CA PHE A 76 12.36 10.11 -20.05
C PHE A 76 13.34 9.43 -21.01
N GLU A 77 14.63 9.79 -20.98
CA GLU A 77 15.66 9.09 -21.75
C GLU A 77 15.77 7.62 -21.31
N ARG A 78 15.77 7.37 -20.00
CA ARG A 78 15.78 6.01 -19.44
C ARG A 78 14.52 5.23 -19.77
N LEU A 79 13.36 5.87 -19.68
CA LEU A 79 12.08 5.27 -20.07
C LEU A 79 12.08 4.88 -21.55
N ALA A 80 12.60 5.74 -22.44
CA ALA A 80 12.73 5.44 -23.86
C ALA A 80 13.69 4.25 -24.11
N ALA A 81 14.80 4.17 -23.37
CA ALA A 81 15.69 3.01 -23.43
C ALA A 81 14.98 1.71 -23.03
N VAL A 82 14.19 1.73 -21.94
CA VAL A 82 13.40 0.57 -21.50
C VAL A 82 12.32 0.21 -22.53
N GLN A 83 11.63 1.19 -23.12
CA GLN A 83 10.67 0.95 -24.21
C GLN A 83 11.32 0.24 -25.40
N GLN A 84 12.54 0.64 -25.76
CA GLN A 84 13.28 -0.01 -26.85
C GLN A 84 13.66 -1.45 -26.49
N VAL A 85 14.02 -1.74 -25.23
CA VAL A 85 14.27 -3.12 -24.77
C VAL A 85 12.99 -3.95 -24.86
N CYS A 86 11.85 -3.43 -24.41
CA CYS A 86 10.55 -4.11 -24.56
C CYS A 86 10.27 -4.44 -26.03
N LYS A 87 10.39 -3.45 -26.92
CA LYS A 87 10.16 -3.60 -28.37
C LYS A 87 11.04 -4.70 -28.99
N THR A 88 12.35 -4.67 -28.72
CA THR A 88 13.30 -5.68 -29.24
C THR A 88 12.98 -7.09 -28.73
N ASN A 89 12.38 -7.20 -27.55
CA ASN A 89 12.05 -8.48 -26.90
C ASN A 89 10.59 -8.92 -27.11
N GLY A 90 9.82 -8.22 -27.95
CA GLY A 90 8.41 -8.55 -28.21
C GLY A 90 7.48 -8.35 -27.01
N LEU A 91 7.87 -7.49 -26.06
CA LEU A 91 7.09 -7.16 -24.88
C LEU A 91 6.33 -5.84 -25.09
N GLU A 92 5.07 -5.82 -24.69
CA GLU A 92 4.36 -4.57 -24.42
C GLU A 92 4.81 -3.99 -23.07
N LEU A 93 5.11 -2.70 -23.02
CA LEU A 93 5.27 -1.98 -21.75
C LEU A 93 3.87 -1.54 -21.27
N ILE A 94 3.43 -2.11 -20.16
CA ILE A 94 2.09 -1.91 -19.57
C ILE A 94 2.26 -1.04 -18.31
N PRO A 95 1.83 0.23 -18.31
CA PRO A 95 1.95 1.09 -17.14
C PRO A 95 1.04 0.61 -16.01
N ALA A 96 1.59 0.44 -14.80
CA ALA A 96 0.83 0.33 -13.57
C ALA A 96 0.68 1.72 -12.91
N VAL A 97 -0.55 2.21 -12.76
CA VAL A 97 -0.84 3.63 -12.47
C VAL A 97 -2.05 3.82 -11.54
N PHE A 98 -2.15 5.04 -10.99
CA PHE A 98 -3.33 5.58 -10.30
C PHE A 98 -3.76 4.75 -9.10
N SER A 99 -2.85 4.60 -8.12
CA SER A 99 -3.19 3.96 -6.86
C SER A 99 -3.91 4.89 -5.90
N ILE A 100 -4.96 4.37 -5.27
CA ILE A 100 -5.63 5.01 -4.13
C ILE A 100 -5.07 4.48 -2.81
N GLY A 101 -4.86 3.16 -2.70
CA GLY A 101 -4.32 2.53 -1.48
C GLY A 101 -2.92 3.04 -1.17
N TYR A 102 -2.01 2.93 -2.13
CA TYR A 102 -0.66 3.49 -2.10
C TYR A 102 -0.62 4.84 -2.82
N GLY A 103 -1.22 5.85 -2.20
CA GLY A 103 -1.55 7.14 -2.82
C GLY A 103 -0.39 8.06 -3.24
N GLY A 104 0.86 7.60 -3.23
CA GLY A 104 2.04 8.42 -3.49
C GLY A 104 1.99 9.20 -4.81
N GLY A 105 1.37 8.64 -5.85
CA GLY A 105 1.14 9.33 -7.13
C GLY A 105 0.34 10.62 -6.95
N PHE A 106 -0.90 10.53 -6.46
CA PHE A 106 -1.75 11.69 -6.21
C PHE A 106 -1.17 12.64 -5.15
N LEU A 107 -0.60 12.10 -4.08
CA LEU A 107 -0.07 12.88 -2.96
C LEU A 107 1.18 13.68 -3.35
N ALA A 108 1.92 13.27 -4.40
CA ALA A 108 2.99 14.08 -4.98
C ALA A 108 2.46 15.38 -5.59
N HIS A 109 1.21 15.41 -6.07
CA HIS A 109 0.56 16.62 -6.56
C HIS A 109 0.06 17.51 -5.43
N ASN A 110 -0.63 16.89 -4.47
CA ASN A 110 -1.12 17.57 -3.29
C ASN A 110 -1.19 16.59 -2.11
N PRO A 111 -0.32 16.72 -1.09
CA PRO A 111 -0.29 15.81 0.04
C PRO A 111 -1.54 15.93 0.93
N HIS A 112 -2.32 17.01 0.79
CA HIS A 112 -3.60 17.13 1.47
C HIS A 112 -4.71 16.27 0.86
N LEU A 113 -4.49 15.47 -0.19
CA LEU A 113 -5.50 14.54 -0.73
C LEU A 113 -5.64 13.23 0.07
N ALA A 114 -4.78 13.00 1.06
CA ALA A 114 -4.82 11.81 1.92
C ALA A 114 -6.17 11.67 2.63
N GLU A 115 -6.73 10.47 2.72
CA GLU A 115 -7.94 10.21 3.52
C GLU A 115 -7.76 10.74 4.95
N GLY A 116 -8.83 11.28 5.54
CA GLY A 116 -8.75 12.04 6.78
C GLY A 116 -9.62 11.47 7.88
N LEU A 117 -9.03 11.18 9.04
CA LEU A 117 -9.75 10.80 10.25
C LEU A 117 -10.17 12.05 11.03
N PRO A 118 -11.43 12.14 11.49
CA PRO A 118 -11.92 13.33 12.17
C PRO A 118 -11.35 13.48 13.59
N VAL A 119 -11.04 14.71 13.96
CA VAL A 119 -10.93 15.17 15.35
C VAL A 119 -12.02 16.20 15.59
N SER A 120 -12.83 16.02 16.63
CA SER A 120 -14.09 16.77 16.78
C SER A 120 -14.19 17.51 18.10
N ASN A 121 -14.41 18.83 18.06
CA ASN A 121 -14.66 19.67 19.25
C ASN A 121 -13.51 19.64 20.27
N ALA A 122 -12.26 19.63 19.80
CA ALA A 122 -11.09 19.75 20.68
C ALA A 122 -10.98 21.17 21.23
N VAL A 123 -10.48 21.32 22.45
CA VAL A 123 -10.43 22.62 23.12
C VAL A 123 -9.18 23.39 22.76
N PHE A 124 -9.39 24.66 22.49
CA PHE A 124 -8.33 25.65 22.37
C PHE A 124 -8.61 26.78 23.36
N GLU A 125 -7.56 27.28 24.00
CA GLU A 125 -7.61 28.45 24.87
C GLU A 125 -6.89 29.61 24.19
N VAL A 126 -7.55 30.76 24.11
CA VAL A 126 -6.97 31.96 23.51
C VAL A 126 -6.05 32.66 24.49
N ARG A 127 -4.82 32.94 24.03
CA ARG A 127 -3.80 33.71 24.73
C ARG A 127 -3.17 34.72 23.78
N GLY A 128 -3.56 35.99 23.93
CA GLY A 128 -3.17 37.08 23.05
C GLY A 128 -3.69 36.86 21.64
N SER A 129 -2.77 36.76 20.67
CA SER A 129 -3.11 36.60 19.24
C SER A 129 -3.14 35.15 18.75
N GLU A 130 -3.12 34.17 19.65
CA GLU A 130 -3.14 32.75 19.31
C GLU A 130 -4.11 31.99 20.20
N ALA A 131 -4.82 31.01 19.63
CA ALA A 131 -5.46 29.96 20.41
C ALA A 131 -4.58 28.72 20.42
N ARG A 132 -4.32 28.19 21.61
CA ARG A 132 -3.47 27.02 21.83
C ARG A 132 -4.32 25.83 22.19
N TYR A 133 -3.99 24.69 21.62
CA TYR A 133 -4.63 23.43 21.95
C TYR A 133 -4.44 23.11 23.44
N VAL A 134 -5.52 22.76 24.12
CA VAL A 134 -5.54 22.32 25.51
C VAL A 134 -6.28 20.98 25.58
N PRO A 135 -5.60 19.88 25.96
CA PRO A 135 -6.28 18.60 26.14
C PRO A 135 -7.36 18.71 27.22
N ASP A 136 -8.60 18.37 26.87
CA ASP A 136 -9.71 18.24 27.83
C ASP A 136 -9.51 17.05 28.78
N PHE A 137 -8.67 16.10 28.38
CA PHE A 137 -8.39 14.87 29.09
C PHE A 137 -6.95 14.44 28.80
N THR A 138 -6.22 14.09 29.85
CA THR A 138 -4.87 13.53 29.72
C THR A 138 -4.98 12.01 29.79
N PRO A 139 -4.74 11.27 28.69
CA PRO A 139 -4.66 9.82 28.75
C PRO A 139 -3.48 9.41 29.61
N GLN A 140 -3.62 8.30 30.35
CA GLN A 140 -2.56 7.83 31.25
C GLN A 140 -2.26 6.36 31.00
N LEU A 141 -0.98 6.07 30.74
CA LEU A 141 -0.39 4.77 30.97
C LEU A 141 0.24 4.76 32.36
N ARG A 142 -0.21 3.86 33.22
CA ARG A 142 0.33 3.69 34.56
C ARG A 142 1.52 2.74 34.50
N ASN A 143 2.59 3.08 35.20
CA ASN A 143 3.81 2.26 35.24
C ASN A 143 4.45 2.02 33.86
N GLY A 144 4.43 3.04 32.99
CA GLY A 144 4.99 2.96 31.63
C GLY A 144 6.50 2.73 31.58
N GLY A 145 7.24 3.15 32.61
CA GLY A 145 8.67 2.84 32.80
C GLY A 145 8.93 1.50 33.50
N PHE A 146 7.89 0.67 33.73
CA PHE A 146 8.04 -0.67 34.31
C PHE A 146 8.71 -0.75 35.70
N GLU A 147 8.62 0.35 36.45
CA GLU A 147 9.29 0.56 37.74
C GLU A 147 8.63 -0.15 38.93
N ILE A 148 7.36 -0.50 38.83
CA ILE A 148 6.58 -1.08 39.92
C ILE A 148 6.30 -2.55 39.58
N PHE A 149 6.96 -3.47 40.29
CA PHE A 149 6.83 -4.90 40.08
C PHE A 149 7.05 -5.69 41.38
N ASP A 150 6.46 -6.88 41.44
CA ASP A 150 6.70 -7.90 42.47
C ASP A 150 7.20 -9.19 41.79
N GLY A 151 8.44 -9.58 42.08
CA GLY A 151 9.16 -10.59 41.30
C GLY A 151 9.27 -10.18 39.83
N HIS A 152 8.55 -10.87 38.94
CA HIS A 152 8.49 -10.54 37.51
C HIS A 152 7.10 -10.04 37.06
N ARG A 153 6.19 -9.78 38.00
CA ARG A 153 4.85 -9.27 37.75
C ARG A 153 4.81 -7.75 37.84
N PHE A 154 4.48 -7.07 36.75
CA PHE A 154 4.40 -5.61 36.71
C PHE A 154 3.02 -5.12 37.14
N ALA A 155 2.97 -4.09 37.98
CA ALA A 155 1.72 -3.50 38.42
C ALA A 155 1.02 -2.71 37.30
N HIS A 156 -0.31 -2.61 37.39
CA HIS A 156 -1.20 -1.83 36.51
C HIS A 156 -1.37 -2.31 35.06
N PHE A 157 -0.65 -3.35 34.64
CA PHE A 157 -0.91 -4.00 33.37
C PHE A 157 -2.03 -5.02 33.50
N GLY A 158 -3.03 -4.93 32.62
CA GLY A 158 -4.14 -5.88 32.58
C GLY A 158 -3.70 -7.26 32.08
N PHE A 159 -2.54 -7.32 31.42
CA PHE A 159 -1.99 -8.54 30.84
C PHE A 159 -0.49 -8.40 30.59
N HIS A 160 0.26 -9.47 30.84
CA HIS A 160 1.54 -9.73 30.21
C HIS A 160 1.83 -11.23 30.20
N ASP A 161 2.49 -11.71 29.15
CA ASP A 161 2.71 -13.15 28.94
C ASP A 161 3.70 -13.73 29.96
N GLN A 162 3.27 -14.75 30.72
CA GLN A 162 4.08 -15.63 31.58
C GLN A 162 5.19 -14.92 32.40
N PRO A 163 4.84 -14.19 33.47
CA PRO A 163 5.80 -13.54 34.35
C PRO A 163 6.81 -14.55 34.94
N GLY A 164 8.11 -14.32 34.73
CA GLY A 164 9.21 -15.18 35.18
C GLY A 164 9.59 -16.32 34.24
N GLU A 165 8.92 -16.44 33.09
CA GLU A 165 9.24 -17.42 32.05
C GLU A 165 9.44 -16.77 30.69
N VAL A 166 8.60 -15.79 30.34
CA VAL A 166 8.70 -14.97 29.12
C VAL A 166 8.93 -13.51 29.46
N SER A 167 8.20 -12.98 30.45
CA SER A 167 8.31 -11.57 30.87
C SER A 167 9.12 -11.45 32.16
N PHE A 168 10.11 -10.56 32.19
CA PHE A 168 11.02 -10.38 33.32
C PHE A 168 11.20 -8.90 33.64
N ALA A 169 11.13 -8.55 34.92
CA ALA A 169 11.73 -7.32 35.43
C ALA A 169 13.25 -7.40 35.32
N ASP A 170 13.85 -6.52 34.53
CA ASP A 170 15.29 -6.44 34.33
C ASP A 170 15.82 -5.15 34.95
N THR A 171 16.63 -5.29 36.00
CA THR A 171 17.26 -4.17 36.73
C THR A 171 18.70 -3.90 36.28
N ASN A 172 19.19 -4.63 35.27
CA ASN A 172 20.54 -4.46 34.73
C ASN A 172 20.53 -3.73 33.39
N VAL A 173 19.49 -3.97 32.58
CA VAL A 173 19.28 -3.32 31.28
C VAL A 173 17.96 -2.58 31.32
N PHE A 174 18.03 -1.26 31.41
CA PHE A 174 16.90 -0.35 31.39
C PHE A 174 17.28 0.94 30.65
N HIS A 175 16.29 1.70 30.21
CA HIS A 175 16.51 2.98 29.54
C HIS A 175 16.49 4.12 30.56
N SER A 176 15.48 4.14 31.45
CA SER A 176 15.37 5.11 32.53
C SER A 176 15.00 4.45 33.86
N GLY A 177 15.11 5.18 34.96
CA GLY A 177 14.74 4.67 36.30
C GLY A 177 15.68 3.57 36.81
N ARG A 178 15.12 2.43 37.21
CA ARG A 178 15.85 1.27 37.77
C ARG A 178 15.44 -0.08 37.18
N ALA A 179 14.45 -0.14 36.29
CA ALA A 179 14.01 -1.39 35.68
C ALA A 179 13.39 -1.19 34.30
N SER A 180 13.38 -2.25 33.50
CA SER A 180 12.58 -2.33 32.28
C SER A 180 11.87 -3.70 32.18
N LEU A 181 10.94 -3.82 31.24
CA LEU A 181 10.36 -5.11 30.88
C LEU A 181 11.20 -5.80 29.81
N ARG A 182 11.85 -6.91 30.17
CA ARG A 182 12.51 -7.81 29.22
C ARG A 182 11.59 -8.96 28.84
N LEU A 183 11.49 -9.24 27.56
CA LEU A 183 10.77 -10.40 27.01
C LEU A 183 11.78 -11.33 26.31
N GLU A 184 11.71 -12.62 26.62
CA GLU A 184 12.53 -13.66 26.00
C GLU A 184 11.85 -15.03 26.01
N ASN A 185 12.59 -16.09 25.63
CA ASN A 185 12.14 -17.48 25.73
C ASN A 185 10.82 -17.76 24.98
N PHE A 186 10.66 -17.19 23.79
CA PHE A 186 9.40 -17.22 23.03
C PHE A 186 8.93 -18.64 22.66
N ARG A 187 9.78 -19.65 22.74
CA ARG A 187 9.40 -21.06 22.52
C ARG A 187 8.70 -21.72 23.72
N SER A 188 8.61 -21.05 24.87
CA SER A 188 7.87 -21.55 26.04
C SER A 188 6.36 -21.65 25.80
N ASN A 189 5.85 -20.98 24.77
CA ASN A 189 4.45 -21.05 24.38
C ASN A 189 4.32 -21.35 22.87
N PRO A 190 3.24 -22.03 22.46
CA PRO A 190 3.09 -22.53 21.08
C PRO A 190 2.96 -21.43 20.03
N HIS A 191 2.76 -20.17 20.45
CA HIS A 191 2.51 -19.04 19.56
C HIS A 191 3.70 -18.10 19.41
N GLY A 192 4.81 -18.29 20.15
CA GLY A 192 5.92 -17.35 20.09
C GLY A 192 5.58 -16.00 20.73
N HIS A 193 4.62 -15.94 21.65
CA HIS A 193 4.13 -14.70 22.22
C HIS A 193 4.99 -14.23 23.38
N GLY A 194 5.23 -12.92 23.44
CA GLY A 194 5.76 -12.24 24.61
C GLY A 194 5.29 -10.80 24.58
N ARG A 195 4.20 -10.48 25.27
CA ARG A 195 3.47 -9.21 25.11
C ARG A 195 3.05 -8.66 26.45
N VAL A 196 2.79 -7.36 26.47
CA VAL A 196 2.19 -6.63 27.59
C VAL A 196 1.04 -5.76 27.08
N MET A 197 0.03 -5.53 27.92
CA MET A 197 -1.11 -4.69 27.57
C MET A 197 -1.64 -3.88 28.75
N GLN A 198 -2.05 -2.65 28.43
CA GLN A 198 -2.87 -1.82 29.31
C GLN A 198 -4.08 -1.28 28.55
N GLU A 199 -5.24 -1.27 29.21
CA GLU A 199 -6.43 -0.57 28.73
C GLU A 199 -6.34 0.90 29.16
N VAL A 200 -6.49 1.81 28.21
CA VAL A 200 -6.40 3.25 28.42
C VAL A 200 -7.75 3.89 28.05
N THR A 201 -8.26 4.73 28.94
CA THR A 201 -9.42 5.60 28.64
C THR A 201 -9.01 6.66 27.63
N VAL A 202 -9.84 6.90 26.63
CA VAL A 202 -9.66 7.93 25.60
C VAL A 202 -10.96 8.71 25.41
N GLN A 203 -10.85 9.91 24.85
CA GLN A 203 -11.99 10.64 24.34
C GLN A 203 -12.27 10.24 22.88
N PRO A 204 -13.54 10.12 22.47
CA PRO A 204 -13.89 9.90 21.08
C PRO A 204 -13.39 11.03 20.16
N TYR A 205 -13.05 10.67 18.93
CA TYR A 205 -12.63 11.56 17.85
C TYR A 205 -11.46 12.45 18.28
N ARG A 206 -10.40 11.82 18.76
CA ARG A 206 -9.10 12.44 19.11
C ARG A 206 -7.96 11.69 18.44
N CYS A 207 -6.85 12.39 18.25
CA CYS A 207 -5.60 11.81 17.79
C CYS A 207 -4.68 11.60 18.99
N TYR A 208 -4.22 10.36 19.20
CA TYR A 208 -3.31 10.02 20.28
C TYR A 208 -1.96 9.64 19.71
N ARG A 209 -0.89 10.07 20.39
CA ARG A 209 0.48 9.65 20.11
C ARG A 209 0.94 8.70 21.20
N VAL A 210 1.49 7.56 20.77
CA VAL A 210 2.11 6.58 21.64
C VAL A 210 3.60 6.55 21.36
N ARG A 211 4.42 6.55 22.42
CA ARG A 211 5.87 6.37 22.33
C ARG A 211 6.33 5.24 23.24
N LEU A 212 7.31 4.47 22.79
CA LEU A 212 7.89 3.37 23.54
C LEU A 212 9.37 3.24 23.19
N TRP A 213 10.24 3.12 24.20
CA TRP A 213 11.63 2.77 23.98
C TRP A 213 11.79 1.25 23.89
N VAL A 214 12.50 0.82 22.85
CA VAL A 214 12.70 -0.59 22.55
C VAL A 214 14.17 -0.87 22.29
N ARG A 215 14.69 -1.92 22.91
CA ARG A 215 16.02 -2.50 22.63
C ARG A 215 15.85 -3.95 22.19
N THR A 216 16.68 -4.43 21.27
CA THR A 216 16.61 -5.83 20.79
C THR A 216 17.98 -6.49 20.81
N GLN A 217 18.00 -7.80 21.02
CA GLN A 217 19.19 -8.63 20.91
C GLN A 217 18.83 -9.95 20.23
N ASP A 218 19.46 -10.23 19.09
CA ASP A 218 19.37 -11.48 18.33
C ASP A 218 17.92 -11.94 18.09
N LEU A 219 17.02 -10.97 17.88
CA LEU A 219 15.59 -11.18 17.78
C LEU A 219 15.23 -11.88 16.46
N GLU A 220 14.55 -13.02 16.56
CA GLU A 220 14.19 -13.83 15.40
C GLU A 220 12.70 -14.23 15.39
N PRO A 221 11.93 -13.87 14.34
CA PRO A 221 12.23 -12.81 13.38
C PRO A 221 12.01 -11.42 14.02
N ALA A 222 12.81 -10.42 13.65
CA ALA A 222 12.63 -9.07 14.16
C ALA A 222 11.26 -8.45 13.79
N SER A 223 10.68 -8.88 12.67
CA SER A 223 9.34 -8.48 12.20
C SER A 223 8.19 -8.98 13.08
N ALA A 224 8.45 -9.86 14.05
CA ALA A 224 7.44 -10.33 15.00
C ALA A 224 7.11 -9.28 16.08
N PHE A 225 7.94 -8.24 16.25
CA PHE A 225 7.64 -7.15 17.17
C PHE A 225 6.50 -6.26 16.65
N ARG A 226 5.52 -5.98 17.50
CA ARG A 226 4.38 -5.10 17.18
C ARG A 226 4.02 -4.20 18.38
N CYS A 227 3.53 -3.01 18.05
CA CYS A 227 2.73 -2.20 18.96
C CYS A 227 1.34 -2.05 18.36
N LEU A 228 0.30 -2.33 19.13
CA LEU A 228 -1.09 -2.32 18.65
C LEU A 228 -1.94 -1.38 19.49
N ALA A 229 -2.86 -0.67 18.85
CA ALA A 229 -3.96 0.03 19.51
C ALA A 229 -5.28 -0.61 19.08
N LEU A 230 -5.95 -1.32 19.98
CA LEU A 230 -7.15 -2.11 19.68
C LEU A 230 -8.40 -1.56 20.37
N ALA A 231 -9.49 -1.40 19.62
CA ALA A 231 -10.83 -1.19 20.16
C ALA A 231 -11.73 -2.37 19.78
N GLY A 232 -12.01 -3.26 20.75
CA GLY A 232 -12.51 -4.60 20.44
C GLY A 232 -11.50 -5.33 19.55
N ASP A 233 -11.96 -5.87 18.43
CA ASP A 233 -11.12 -6.57 17.43
C ASP A 233 -10.56 -5.62 16.35
N ARG A 234 -10.90 -4.32 16.40
CA ARG A 234 -10.44 -3.33 15.42
C ARG A 234 -9.09 -2.76 15.81
N GLU A 235 -8.12 -2.84 14.91
CA GLU A 235 -6.84 -2.14 15.03
C GLU A 235 -6.97 -0.69 14.54
N LEU A 236 -6.68 0.27 15.41
CA LEU A 236 -6.79 1.71 15.17
C LEU A 236 -5.49 2.35 14.64
N ALA A 237 -4.38 1.62 14.73
CA ALA A 237 -3.08 2.01 14.19
C ALA A 237 -2.34 0.81 13.59
N PRO A 238 -2.76 0.35 12.41
CA PRO A 238 -2.08 -0.72 11.68
C PRO A 238 -0.66 -0.28 11.30
N ARG A 239 0.31 -0.62 12.14
CA ARG A 239 1.71 -0.15 12.03
C ARG A 239 2.68 -1.30 11.97
N THR A 240 3.73 -1.10 11.19
CA THR A 240 4.91 -1.99 11.17
C THR A 240 6.14 -1.15 11.51
N PHE A 241 7.05 -1.73 12.28
CA PHE A 241 8.26 -1.04 12.72
C PHE A 241 9.48 -1.81 12.21
N GLY A 242 10.33 -1.15 11.41
CA GLY A 242 11.60 -1.69 10.93
C GLY A 242 12.65 -1.79 12.05
N LEU A 243 12.43 -2.68 13.01
CA LEU A 243 13.36 -3.02 14.08
C LEU A 243 14.42 -4.00 13.57
N PRO A 244 15.73 -3.69 13.73
CA PRO A 244 16.78 -4.67 13.57
C PRO A 244 16.67 -5.81 14.60
N ALA A 245 17.23 -6.97 14.25
CA ALA A 245 17.33 -8.10 15.19
C ALA A 245 18.12 -7.74 16.46
N THR A 246 19.13 -6.87 16.31
CA THR A 246 19.94 -6.33 17.40
C THR A 246 20.08 -4.82 17.23
N THR A 247 19.63 -4.06 18.23
CA THR A 247 19.81 -2.61 18.30
C THR A 247 19.85 -2.18 19.76
N ASP A 248 20.59 -1.11 20.04
CA ASP A 248 20.42 -0.39 21.32
C ASP A 248 19.04 0.30 21.37
N TRP A 249 18.72 0.90 22.52
CA TRP A 249 17.51 1.65 22.78
C TRP A 249 17.18 2.61 21.64
N ARG A 250 15.98 2.43 21.09
CA ARG A 250 15.40 3.33 20.09
C ARG A 250 13.95 3.60 20.43
N GLN A 251 13.53 4.83 20.22
CA GLN A 251 12.14 5.20 20.41
C GLN A 251 11.32 4.83 19.17
N ILE A 252 10.19 4.17 19.42
CA ILE A 252 9.12 3.96 18.46
C ILE A 252 8.02 4.97 18.76
N THR A 253 7.48 5.60 17.71
CA THR A 253 6.36 6.54 17.80
C THR A 253 5.31 6.19 16.76
N PHE A 254 4.03 6.23 17.14
CA PHE A 254 2.92 6.14 16.20
C PHE A 254 1.70 6.93 16.68
N LEU A 255 0.80 7.22 15.73
CA LEU A 255 -0.48 7.87 15.98
C LEU A 255 -1.62 6.85 15.84
N PHE A 256 -2.72 7.05 16.57
CA PHE A 256 -4.01 6.44 16.29
C PHE A 256 -5.14 7.45 16.50
N ASN A 257 -6.25 7.30 15.77
CA ASN A 257 -7.47 8.04 16.05
C ASN A 257 -8.41 7.15 16.89
N SER A 258 -8.97 7.67 17.98
CA SER A 258 -9.90 6.92 18.84
C SER A 258 -11.24 6.61 18.18
N LEU A 259 -11.59 7.30 17.07
CA LEU A 259 -12.91 7.22 16.43
C LEU A 259 -14.03 7.38 17.48
N GLN A 260 -15.12 6.63 17.40
CA GLN A 260 -16.19 6.68 18.40
C GLN A 260 -15.84 6.06 19.76
N HIS A 261 -14.64 5.50 19.95
CA HIS A 261 -14.31 4.69 21.12
C HIS A 261 -13.88 5.54 22.33
N THR A 262 -14.21 5.05 23.52
CA THR A 262 -13.85 5.67 24.82
C THR A 262 -12.76 4.89 25.57
N ARG A 263 -12.37 3.72 25.05
CA ARG A 263 -11.31 2.87 25.59
C ARG A 263 -10.56 2.18 24.48
N VAL A 264 -9.25 2.03 24.67
CA VAL A 264 -8.35 1.35 23.74
C VAL A 264 -7.39 0.48 24.53
N ARG A 265 -7.15 -0.75 24.05
CA ARG A 265 -6.11 -1.63 24.57
C ARG A 265 -4.83 -1.37 23.80
N LEU A 266 -3.80 -0.91 24.49
CA LEU A 266 -2.47 -0.74 23.92
C LEU A 266 -1.66 -2.00 24.23
N TYR A 267 -1.15 -2.65 23.19
CA TYR A 267 -0.23 -3.78 23.31
C TYR A 267 1.16 -3.42 22.80
N ALA A 268 2.18 -4.03 23.39
CA ALA A 268 3.54 -4.04 22.88
C ALA A 268 4.18 -5.41 23.12
N GLY A 269 5.00 -5.88 22.17
CA GLY A 269 5.75 -7.13 22.30
C GLY A 269 5.81 -7.94 21.01
N LEU A 270 5.92 -9.26 21.15
CA LEU A 270 6.15 -10.20 20.05
C LEU A 270 4.96 -11.12 19.79
N TRP A 271 4.70 -11.32 18.50
CA TRP A 271 3.79 -12.34 17.97
C TRP A 271 4.57 -13.26 17.04
N GLY A 272 4.77 -14.52 17.42
CA GLY A 272 5.55 -15.47 16.61
C GLY A 272 7.06 -15.35 16.76
N GLY A 273 7.55 -14.84 17.88
CA GLY A 273 8.98 -14.86 18.21
C GLY A 273 9.51 -16.29 18.36
N ARG A 274 10.77 -16.51 17.97
CA ARG A 274 11.47 -17.81 18.05
C ARG A 274 12.67 -17.79 18.98
N SER A 275 13.40 -16.68 19.04
CA SER A 275 14.59 -16.50 19.87
C SER A 275 14.93 -15.01 20.02
N GLY A 276 15.93 -14.74 20.85
CA GLY A 276 16.40 -13.38 21.16
C GLY A 276 15.69 -12.76 22.35
N ARG A 277 15.92 -11.47 22.53
CA ARG A 277 15.40 -10.65 23.61
C ARG A 277 14.89 -9.32 23.09
N VAL A 278 13.85 -8.80 23.72
CA VAL A 278 13.41 -7.41 23.55
C VAL A 278 13.23 -6.79 24.93
N TRP A 279 13.64 -5.53 25.08
CA TRP A 279 13.36 -4.73 26.27
C TRP A 279 12.44 -3.59 25.88
N LEU A 280 11.47 -3.30 26.74
CA LEU A 280 10.47 -2.25 26.62
C LEU A 280 10.62 -1.32 27.81
N ASP A 281 10.64 -0.01 27.55
CA ASP A 281 10.74 1.00 28.60
C ASP A 281 10.07 2.32 28.18
N ASP A 282 9.79 3.18 29.16
CA ASP A 282 9.28 4.53 28.99
C ASP A 282 8.06 4.62 28.04
N TRP A 283 7.07 3.74 28.27
CA TRP A 283 5.84 3.69 27.49
C TRP A 283 4.90 4.85 27.85
N THR A 284 4.64 5.72 26.88
CA THR A 284 3.82 6.93 27.07
C THR A 284 2.71 7.05 26.04
N ILE A 285 1.65 7.75 26.43
CA ILE A 285 0.55 8.18 25.57
C ILE A 285 0.24 9.64 25.87
N GLU A 286 -0.05 10.41 24.83
CA GLU A 286 -0.55 11.79 24.93
C GLU A 286 -1.65 12.03 23.89
N ASP A 287 -2.53 12.99 24.15
CA ASP A 287 -3.33 13.58 23.07
C ASP A 287 -2.37 14.41 22.20
N ALA A 288 -2.27 14.05 20.93
CA ALA A 288 -1.29 14.62 20.03
C ALA A 288 -1.63 16.06 19.60
N GLY A 289 -2.87 16.49 19.81
CA GLY A 289 -3.37 17.77 19.32
C GLY A 289 -3.41 17.82 17.79
N PRO A 290 -3.30 19.03 17.20
CA PRO A 290 -3.52 19.24 15.77
C PRO A 290 -2.28 18.92 14.92
N VAL A 291 -1.95 17.64 14.82
CA VAL A 291 -0.89 17.13 13.95
C VAL A 291 -1.45 16.55 12.65
N ASN A 292 -0.64 16.53 11.60
CA ASN A 292 -1.02 16.06 10.26
C ASN A 292 -2.34 16.65 9.74
N VAL A 293 -2.62 17.93 10.02
CA VAL A 293 -3.88 18.59 9.66
C VAL A 293 -4.03 18.63 8.13
N LEU A 294 -5.14 18.07 7.64
CA LEU A 294 -5.49 18.03 6.22
C LEU A 294 -6.29 19.26 5.79
N ARG A 295 -5.99 19.78 4.60
CA ARG A 295 -6.53 21.04 4.07
C ARG A 295 -7.05 20.87 2.65
N ARG A 296 -8.34 20.54 2.53
CA ARG A 296 -9.09 20.41 1.28
C ARG A 296 -10.60 20.46 1.55
N PRO A 297 -11.48 20.57 0.54
CA PRO A 297 -12.93 20.66 0.75
C PRO A 297 -13.51 19.53 1.61
N GLY A 298 -13.07 18.28 1.42
CA GLY A 298 -13.50 17.14 2.22
C GLY A 298 -12.95 17.07 3.66
N THR A 299 -12.12 18.03 4.07
CA THR A 299 -11.55 18.10 5.43
C THR A 299 -11.67 19.52 5.98
N PRO A 300 -12.89 20.02 6.22
CA PRO A 300 -13.08 21.37 6.74
C PRO A 300 -12.46 21.50 8.14
N VAL A 301 -11.87 22.66 8.41
CA VAL A 301 -11.55 23.10 9.76
C VAL A 301 -12.73 23.91 10.26
N VAL A 302 -13.27 23.54 11.41
CA VAL A 302 -14.40 24.22 12.05
C VAL A 302 -13.90 24.81 13.36
N VAL A 303 -14.03 26.12 13.52
CA VAL A 303 -13.68 26.84 14.75
C VAL A 303 -14.94 27.51 15.26
N GLN A 304 -15.37 27.18 16.47
CA GLN A 304 -16.58 27.74 17.08
C GLN A 304 -16.36 28.10 18.55
N SER A 305 -17.25 28.93 19.11
CA SER A 305 -17.26 29.27 20.53
C SER A 305 -17.44 28.02 21.40
N GLU A 306 -17.07 28.11 22.69
CA GLU A 306 -17.19 26.96 23.60
C GLU A 306 -18.60 26.35 23.65
N ASP A 307 -19.62 27.19 23.60
CA ASP A 307 -21.05 26.82 23.58
C ASP A 307 -21.57 26.39 22.20
N GLY A 308 -20.75 26.49 21.15
CA GLY A 308 -21.12 26.16 19.77
C GLY A 308 -22.08 27.13 19.11
N GLN A 309 -22.41 28.28 19.72
CA GLN A 309 -23.38 29.23 19.17
C GLN A 309 -22.79 30.13 18.08
N THR A 310 -21.48 30.35 18.09
CA THR A 310 -20.80 31.22 17.13
C THR A 310 -19.81 30.42 16.31
N LEU A 311 -19.98 30.41 14.98
CA LEU A 311 -19.00 29.90 14.04
C LEU A 311 -18.05 31.04 13.62
N TYR A 312 -16.75 30.78 13.73
CA TYR A 312 -15.71 31.71 13.30
C TYR A 312 -15.22 31.37 11.88
N GLU A 313 -14.84 32.40 11.14
CA GLU A 313 -14.51 32.34 9.72
C GLU A 313 -13.00 32.42 9.51
N GLU A 314 -12.43 31.47 8.77
CA GLU A 314 -11.04 31.53 8.33
C GLU A 314 -10.83 32.74 7.40
N GLY A 315 -9.71 33.45 7.55
CA GLY A 315 -9.40 34.67 6.78
C GLY A 315 -10.03 35.94 7.36
N ARG A 316 -10.96 35.81 8.32
CA ARG A 316 -11.54 36.94 9.08
C ARG A 316 -11.19 36.88 10.55
N ASP A 317 -11.49 35.76 11.22
CA ASP A 317 -11.28 35.60 12.66
C ASP A 317 -9.94 34.92 12.98
N TYR A 318 -9.51 34.00 12.13
CA TYR A 318 -8.26 33.27 12.29
C TYR A 318 -7.59 33.01 10.93
N ALA A 319 -6.27 32.85 10.95
CA ALA A 319 -5.48 32.48 9.78
C ALA A 319 -5.57 30.97 9.51
N SER A 320 -5.18 30.53 8.31
CA SER A 320 -5.21 29.11 7.95
C SER A 320 -4.51 28.22 8.98
N PHE A 321 -5.26 27.25 9.49
CA PHE A 321 -4.82 26.25 10.45
C PHE A 321 -3.98 25.16 9.77
N VAL A 322 -2.65 25.31 9.80
CA VAL A 322 -1.70 24.47 9.07
C VAL A 322 -0.56 23.98 9.96
N CYS A 323 -0.09 22.75 9.75
CA CYS A 323 1.12 22.25 10.39
C CYS A 323 2.35 22.81 9.65
N PRO A 324 3.35 23.39 10.36
CA PRO A 324 4.54 23.98 9.72
C PRO A 324 5.36 22.98 8.89
N ASP A 325 5.42 21.72 9.33
CA ASP A 325 6.19 20.63 8.71
C ASP A 325 5.30 19.46 8.29
N PHE A 326 4.09 19.78 7.78
CA PHE A 326 3.10 18.80 7.31
C PHE A 326 3.73 17.78 6.35
N ASN A 327 3.63 16.51 6.72
CA ASN A 327 4.03 15.39 5.88
C ASN A 327 3.20 14.15 6.27
N PRO A 328 2.32 13.62 5.41
CA PRO A 328 1.43 12.53 5.78
C PRO A 328 2.14 11.20 6.02
N TRP A 329 3.43 11.08 5.65
CA TRP A 329 4.28 9.93 5.96
C TRP A 329 5.03 10.06 7.30
N ARG A 330 4.78 11.12 8.07
CA ARG A 330 5.39 11.37 9.37
C ARG A 330 4.35 11.33 10.48
N GLY A 331 4.71 10.78 11.64
CA GLY A 331 3.87 10.74 12.85
C GLY A 331 4.23 11.81 13.90
N ASP A 332 5.19 12.66 13.56
CA ASP A 332 5.90 13.57 14.46
C ASP A 332 5.88 15.03 13.96
N SER A 333 4.94 15.39 13.08
CA SER A 333 4.76 16.80 12.67
C SER A 333 4.50 17.68 13.88
N SER A 334 4.99 18.91 13.84
CA SER A 334 4.69 19.95 14.81
C SER A 334 3.18 20.27 14.80
N PRO A 335 2.55 20.46 15.97
CA PRO A 335 1.14 20.85 16.04
C PRO A 335 0.87 22.17 15.31
N ALA A 336 -0.27 22.25 14.61
CA ALA A 336 -0.76 23.49 14.03
C ALA A 336 -1.15 24.50 15.12
N GLY A 337 -0.77 25.76 14.94
CA GLY A 337 -1.21 26.88 15.77
C GLY A 337 -2.42 27.57 15.16
N LEU A 338 -3.39 27.99 15.99
CA LEU A 338 -4.54 28.77 15.54
C LEU A 338 -4.25 30.27 15.77
N ARG A 339 -3.67 30.92 14.77
CA ARG A 339 -3.35 32.36 14.84
C ARG A 339 -4.60 33.20 14.60
N LEU A 340 -4.88 34.16 15.48
CA LEU A 340 -6.00 35.08 15.37
C LEU A 340 -5.64 36.29 14.49
N LEU A 341 -6.63 36.80 13.76
CA LEU A 341 -6.47 37.98 12.91
C LEU A 341 -6.93 39.25 13.64
N SER A 342 -6.48 40.42 13.19
CA SER A 342 -6.74 41.69 13.89
C SER A 342 -8.22 42.09 13.97
N GLN A 343 -9.05 41.62 13.04
CA GLN A 343 -10.49 41.89 13.00
C GLN A 343 -11.33 40.75 13.58
N THR A 344 -10.71 39.87 14.35
CA THR A 344 -11.37 38.70 14.92
C THR A 344 -12.47 39.06 15.90
N ARG A 345 -13.51 38.23 15.93
CA ARG A 345 -14.55 38.23 16.95
C ARG A 345 -14.14 37.43 18.20
N ILE A 346 -13.06 36.66 18.12
CA ILE A 346 -12.50 35.83 19.20
C ILE A 346 -11.74 36.73 20.18
N ARG A 347 -11.99 36.60 21.47
CA ARG A 347 -11.39 37.43 22.53
C ARG A 347 -10.33 36.65 23.30
N ASP A 348 -9.41 37.39 23.90
CA ASP A 348 -8.42 36.82 24.82
C ASP A 348 -9.12 36.13 26.00
N GLY A 349 -8.65 34.94 26.37
CA GLY A 349 -9.27 34.08 27.38
C GLY A 349 -10.48 33.27 26.91
N ASP A 350 -10.95 33.43 25.66
CA ASP A 350 -12.02 32.58 25.12
C ASP A 350 -11.55 31.11 25.05
N ARG A 351 -12.49 30.20 25.30
CA ARG A 351 -12.35 28.79 24.95
C ARG A 351 -13.09 28.52 23.65
N LEU A 352 -12.44 27.77 22.77
CA LEU A 352 -12.95 27.42 21.45
C LEU A 352 -13.11 25.91 21.33
N ARG A 353 -14.04 25.49 20.49
CA ARG A 353 -14.15 24.12 19.99
C ARG A 353 -13.65 24.10 18.55
N VAL A 354 -12.60 23.32 18.31
CA VAL A 354 -11.97 23.21 16.99
C VAL A 354 -12.08 21.76 16.51
N SER A 355 -12.54 21.58 15.28
CA SER A 355 -12.60 20.28 14.60
C SER A 355 -11.76 20.33 13.33
N TRP A 356 -11.06 19.24 13.03
CA TRP A 356 -10.22 19.09 11.84
C TRP A 356 -10.13 17.62 11.45
N TYR A 357 -9.37 17.31 10.40
CA TYR A 357 -9.06 15.95 10.00
C TYR A 357 -7.55 15.76 9.90
N HIS A 358 -7.07 14.55 10.18
CA HIS A 358 -5.66 14.19 10.05
C HIS A 358 -5.47 12.90 9.26
N SER A 359 -4.35 12.78 8.56
CA SER A 359 -3.98 11.55 7.86
C SER A 359 -3.30 10.56 8.82
N LEU A 360 -3.38 9.27 8.47
CA LEU A 360 -2.68 8.20 9.15
C LEU A 360 -1.79 7.42 8.18
N LEU A 361 -0.60 7.04 8.63
CA LEU A 361 0.33 6.17 7.91
C LEU A 361 0.10 4.71 8.33
N ILE A 362 -0.24 3.87 7.36
CA ILE A 362 -0.50 2.44 7.50
C ILE A 362 0.76 1.64 7.18
N HIS A 363 1.02 0.61 7.98
CA HIS A 363 2.28 -0.13 8.02
C HIS A 363 3.46 0.82 8.22
N ASP A 364 4.36 0.91 7.25
CA ASP A 364 5.55 1.76 7.28
C ASP A 364 5.56 2.82 6.16
N SER A 365 4.64 2.75 5.19
CA SER A 365 4.76 3.50 3.94
C SER A 365 3.42 3.90 3.29
N GLN A 366 2.30 3.26 3.64
CA GLN A 366 1.05 3.45 2.92
C GLN A 366 0.23 4.63 3.47
N VAL A 367 -0.09 5.59 2.60
CA VAL A 367 -1.07 6.64 2.86
C VAL A 367 -2.16 6.55 1.80
N THR A 368 -3.39 6.26 2.23
CA THR A 368 -4.54 6.14 1.33
C THR A 368 -5.08 7.52 0.97
N VAL A 369 -5.58 7.67 -0.26
CA VAL A 369 -6.18 8.90 -0.79
C VAL A 369 -7.70 8.85 -0.67
N CYS A 370 -8.34 9.98 -0.41
CA CYS A 370 -9.80 10.04 -0.38
C CYS A 370 -10.39 9.88 -1.80
N MET A 371 -11.16 8.82 -2.01
CA MET A 371 -11.79 8.48 -3.30
C MET A 371 -12.85 9.48 -3.79
N ALA A 372 -13.30 10.40 -2.93
CA ALA A 372 -14.35 11.36 -3.24
C ALA A 372 -13.84 12.77 -3.57
N GLU A 373 -12.53 13.01 -3.50
CA GLU A 373 -12.01 14.37 -3.73
C GLU A 373 -12.06 14.78 -5.22
N PRO A 374 -12.64 15.95 -5.54
CA PRO A 374 -12.77 16.41 -6.93
C PRO A 374 -11.43 16.64 -7.63
N MET A 375 -10.40 17.11 -6.91
CA MET A 375 -9.07 17.39 -7.50
C MET A 375 -8.42 16.13 -8.10
N LEU A 376 -8.87 14.92 -7.71
CA LEU A 376 -8.43 13.69 -8.36
C LEU A 376 -8.75 13.69 -9.85
N ASP A 377 -9.91 14.21 -10.26
CA ASP A 377 -10.30 14.22 -11.67
C ASP A 377 -9.38 15.09 -12.52
N GLU A 378 -8.90 16.22 -11.98
CA GLU A 378 -7.94 17.09 -12.63
C GLU A 378 -6.57 16.41 -12.80
N ILE A 379 -6.08 15.76 -11.75
CA ILE A 379 -4.81 15.02 -11.79
C ILE A 379 -4.91 13.84 -12.75
N LEU A 380 -6.00 13.08 -12.68
CA LEU A 380 -6.26 11.93 -13.56
C LEU A 380 -6.27 12.35 -15.03
N ASP A 381 -7.01 13.39 -15.39
CA ASP A 381 -7.07 13.86 -16.78
C ASP A 381 -5.69 14.32 -17.28
N HIS A 382 -4.98 15.11 -16.46
CA HIS A 382 -3.65 15.61 -16.80
C HIS A 382 -2.64 14.49 -17.02
N GLU A 383 -2.54 13.55 -16.08
CA GLU A 383 -1.57 12.46 -16.13
C GLU A 383 -1.96 11.40 -17.18
N ALA A 384 -3.25 11.13 -17.38
CA ALA A 384 -3.72 10.25 -18.45
C ALA A 384 -3.34 10.77 -19.84
N ARG A 385 -3.48 12.08 -20.07
CA ARG A 385 -3.05 12.73 -21.31
C ARG A 385 -1.56 12.53 -21.54
N LEU A 386 -0.73 12.83 -20.54
CA LEU A 386 0.72 12.67 -20.62
C LEU A 386 1.12 11.21 -20.84
N LEU A 387 0.47 10.27 -20.16
CA LEU A 387 0.73 8.84 -20.32
C LEU A 387 0.52 8.40 -21.77
N VAL A 388 -0.60 8.80 -22.37
CA VAL A 388 -0.91 8.48 -23.76
C VAL A 388 0.05 9.18 -24.71
N GLU A 389 0.31 10.49 -24.54
CA GLU A 389 1.27 11.25 -25.36
C GLU A 389 2.67 10.62 -25.37
N ARG A 390 3.14 10.09 -24.24
CA ARG A 390 4.51 9.55 -24.10
C ARG A 390 4.64 8.07 -24.46
N LEU A 391 3.63 7.25 -24.15
CA LEU A 391 3.75 5.79 -24.24
C LEU A 391 2.82 5.14 -25.27
N GLN A 392 1.70 5.78 -25.63
CA GLN A 392 0.64 5.19 -26.46
C GLN A 392 0.31 3.73 -26.07
N PRO A 393 0.02 3.44 -24.78
CA PRO A 393 -0.17 2.07 -24.31
C PRO A 393 -1.45 1.45 -24.91
N ARG A 394 -1.45 0.13 -25.16
CA ARG A 394 -2.69 -0.61 -25.51
C ARG A 394 -3.37 -1.16 -24.27
N ARG A 395 -2.57 -1.45 -23.23
CA ARG A 395 -3.01 -1.93 -21.93
C ARG A 395 -2.49 -1.04 -20.82
N VAL A 396 -3.27 -0.91 -19.77
CA VAL A 396 -2.87 -0.31 -18.48
C VAL A 396 -3.30 -1.22 -17.34
N PHE A 397 -2.58 -1.10 -16.24
CA PHE A 397 -2.89 -1.78 -15.00
C PHE A 397 -3.22 -0.74 -13.93
N LEU A 398 -4.41 -0.78 -13.34
CA LEU A 398 -4.80 0.13 -12.26
C LEU A 398 -4.42 -0.48 -10.91
N ASN A 399 -3.64 0.26 -10.12
CA ASN A 399 -3.20 -0.14 -8.77
C ASN A 399 -4.28 0.14 -7.72
N MET A 400 -5.46 -0.48 -7.92
CA MET A 400 -6.64 -0.33 -7.06
C MET A 400 -6.73 -1.44 -6.01
N ASP A 401 -5.60 -1.76 -5.41
CA ASP A 401 -5.40 -2.72 -4.33
C ASP A 401 -5.33 -2.05 -2.97
N GLU A 402 -5.62 -2.84 -1.92
CA GLU A 402 -5.30 -2.53 -0.53
C GLU A 402 -5.71 -1.11 -0.07
N VAL A 403 -6.94 -0.70 -0.38
CA VAL A 403 -7.54 0.56 0.10
C VAL A 403 -7.90 0.40 1.58
N ARG A 404 -6.90 0.59 2.45
CA ARG A 404 -6.98 0.29 3.89
C ARG A 404 -7.59 1.41 4.74
N MET A 405 -7.91 2.56 4.16
CA MET A 405 -8.60 3.66 4.84
C MET A 405 -9.52 4.40 3.87
N GLY A 406 -10.71 4.79 4.32
CA GLY A 406 -11.72 5.40 3.46
C GLY A 406 -13.04 5.60 4.17
N GLY A 407 -13.86 6.54 3.69
CA GLY A 407 -15.20 6.78 4.25
C GLY A 407 -15.20 7.60 5.53
N THR A 408 -14.10 8.28 5.84
CA THR A 408 -13.89 8.95 7.14
C THR A 408 -13.91 10.48 7.06
N CYS A 409 -13.49 11.08 5.95
CA CYS A 409 -13.54 12.53 5.78
C CYS A 409 -14.91 13.01 5.26
N ALA A 410 -15.20 14.31 5.38
CA ALA A 410 -16.50 14.88 5.02
C ALA A 410 -16.91 14.66 3.55
N ALA A 411 -15.95 14.45 2.64
CA ALA A 411 -16.25 14.15 1.24
C ALA A 411 -16.80 12.73 1.02
N CYS A 412 -16.48 11.77 1.88
CA CYS A 412 -16.82 10.35 1.70
C CYS A 412 -17.59 9.74 2.88
N ALA A 413 -17.70 10.44 4.01
CA ALA A 413 -18.41 9.99 5.20
C ALA A 413 -19.87 9.62 4.87
N GLY A 414 -20.30 8.45 5.35
CA GLY A 414 -21.65 7.92 5.12
C GLY A 414 -21.89 7.38 3.70
N SER A 415 -20.89 7.39 2.82
CA SER A 415 -21.01 6.79 1.49
C SER A 415 -21.06 5.27 1.54
N ASP A 416 -21.77 4.67 0.58
CA ASP A 416 -21.64 3.25 0.24
C ASP A 416 -20.23 3.01 -0.32
N MET A 417 -19.35 2.40 0.48
CA MET A 417 -17.93 2.26 0.16
C MET A 417 -17.69 1.35 -1.05
N ALA A 418 -18.49 0.29 -1.22
CA ALA A 418 -18.44 -0.57 -2.40
C ALA A 418 -18.75 0.22 -3.68
N ARG A 419 -19.79 1.07 -3.65
CA ARG A 419 -20.14 1.95 -4.78
C ARG A 419 -19.13 3.05 -5.00
N LEU A 420 -18.62 3.67 -3.94
CA LEU A 420 -17.63 4.74 -4.01
C LEU A 420 -16.35 4.24 -4.69
N LEU A 421 -15.86 3.07 -4.29
CA LEU A 421 -14.70 2.42 -4.91
C LEU A 421 -14.93 2.15 -6.40
N GLY A 422 -16.06 1.53 -6.76
CA GLY A 422 -16.36 1.26 -8.17
C GLY A 422 -16.53 2.54 -9.02
N ASN A 423 -17.13 3.59 -8.46
CA ASN A 423 -17.20 4.89 -9.13
C ASN A 423 -15.83 5.55 -9.30
N CYS A 424 -14.94 5.42 -8.32
CA CYS A 424 -13.56 5.87 -8.42
C CYS A 424 -12.83 5.17 -9.59
N VAL A 425 -12.92 3.83 -9.67
CA VAL A 425 -12.37 3.05 -10.80
C VAL A 425 -12.93 3.53 -12.14
N ARG A 426 -14.25 3.75 -12.25
CA ARG A 426 -14.87 4.25 -13.48
C ARG A 426 -14.32 5.61 -13.90
N ARG A 427 -14.08 6.53 -12.94
CA ARG A 427 -13.47 7.83 -13.23
C ARG A 427 -12.04 7.66 -13.77
N HIS A 428 -11.24 6.77 -13.19
CA HIS A 428 -9.87 6.49 -13.67
C HIS A 428 -9.89 5.95 -15.11
N ILE A 429 -10.76 4.96 -15.37
CA ILE A 429 -10.92 4.37 -16.71
C ILE A 429 -11.41 5.42 -17.72
N ALA A 430 -12.37 6.26 -17.34
CA ALA A 430 -12.90 7.30 -18.22
C ALA A 430 -11.84 8.35 -18.59
N ALA A 431 -11.01 8.77 -17.63
CA ALA A 431 -9.91 9.71 -17.87
C ALA A 431 -8.90 9.14 -18.88
N LEU A 432 -8.50 7.87 -18.71
CA LEU A 432 -7.59 7.19 -19.64
C LEU A 432 -8.20 7.00 -21.03
N ARG A 433 -9.46 6.55 -21.11
CA ARG A 433 -10.16 6.29 -22.37
C ARG A 433 -10.54 7.54 -23.14
N ARG A 434 -10.57 8.71 -22.49
CA ARG A 434 -10.69 10.00 -23.18
C ARG A 434 -9.58 10.21 -24.21
N TYR A 435 -8.37 9.77 -23.90
CA TYR A 435 -7.21 9.91 -24.78
C TYR A 435 -6.87 8.63 -25.56
N ARG A 436 -7.31 7.47 -25.07
CA ARG A 436 -7.12 6.16 -25.74
C ARG A 436 -8.38 5.28 -25.63
N PRO A 437 -9.39 5.46 -26.51
CA PRO A 437 -10.72 4.84 -26.34
C PRO A 437 -10.74 3.31 -26.30
N ASP A 438 -9.82 2.67 -27.02
CA ASP A 438 -9.64 1.22 -27.14
C ASP A 438 -8.74 0.60 -26.06
N LEU A 439 -8.38 1.38 -25.03
CA LEU A 439 -7.49 0.93 -23.96
C LEU A 439 -8.10 -0.23 -23.15
N GLN A 440 -7.38 -1.34 -23.09
CA GLN A 440 -7.70 -2.49 -22.26
C GLN A 440 -7.18 -2.26 -20.84
N VAL A 441 -8.03 -2.50 -19.84
CA VAL A 441 -7.74 -2.18 -18.44
C VAL A 441 -7.69 -3.44 -17.60
N TYR A 442 -6.62 -3.57 -16.83
CA TYR A 442 -6.44 -4.57 -15.78
C TYR A 442 -6.52 -3.89 -14.41
N LEU A 443 -6.93 -4.61 -13.37
CA LEU A 443 -6.83 -4.13 -11.98
C LEU A 443 -6.68 -5.29 -11.00
N TRP A 444 -6.10 -5.02 -9.83
CA TRP A 444 -5.97 -5.99 -8.75
C TRP A 444 -7.32 -6.41 -8.16
N SER A 445 -7.49 -7.70 -7.89
CA SER A 445 -8.79 -8.28 -7.51
C SER A 445 -9.25 -7.98 -6.08
N ASP A 446 -8.32 -7.75 -5.16
CA ASP A 446 -8.55 -7.94 -3.72
C ASP A 446 -9.67 -7.08 -3.16
N MET A 447 -9.75 -5.82 -3.57
CA MET A 447 -10.80 -4.89 -3.13
C MET A 447 -12.17 -5.19 -3.77
N PHE A 448 -12.24 -6.15 -4.70
CA PHE A 448 -13.43 -6.58 -5.43
C PHE A 448 -13.78 -8.06 -5.20
N ASP A 449 -12.98 -8.77 -4.42
CA ASP A 449 -13.13 -10.21 -4.20
C ASP A 449 -13.65 -10.48 -2.76
N PRO A 450 -14.86 -11.06 -2.60
CA PRO A 450 -15.39 -11.40 -1.28
C PRO A 450 -14.59 -12.52 -0.59
N HIS A 451 -13.74 -13.24 -1.32
CA HIS A 451 -12.81 -14.23 -0.77
C HIS A 451 -11.43 -13.61 -0.45
N HIS A 452 -11.32 -12.28 -0.53
CA HIS A 452 -10.11 -11.52 -0.21
C HIS A 452 -10.43 -10.28 0.67
N ASN A 453 -10.33 -9.06 0.13
CA ASN A 453 -10.45 -7.81 0.90
C ASN A 453 -11.82 -7.12 0.75
N ALA A 454 -12.71 -7.58 -0.14
CA ALA A 454 -14.05 -6.99 -0.31
C ALA A 454 -15.04 -7.46 0.77
N ARG A 455 -14.83 -7.00 2.01
CA ARG A 455 -15.55 -7.43 3.21
C ARG A 455 -15.72 -6.29 4.23
N PRO A 456 -16.62 -6.42 5.23
CA PRO A 456 -16.73 -5.44 6.30
C PRO A 456 -15.51 -5.45 7.23
N GLY A 457 -15.30 -4.35 7.96
CA GLY A 457 -14.25 -4.26 8.98
C GLY A 457 -12.83 -4.28 8.42
N TYR A 458 -12.64 -3.91 7.15
CA TYR A 458 -11.31 -3.87 6.52
C TYR A 458 -10.51 -2.65 7.00
N TYR A 459 -9.53 -2.88 7.89
CA TYR A 459 -8.63 -1.85 8.42
C TYR A 459 -9.38 -0.59 8.95
N LEU A 460 -9.02 0.59 8.47
CA LEU A 460 -9.53 1.89 8.89
C LEU A 460 -10.66 2.37 7.97
N VAL A 461 -11.24 1.49 7.15
CA VAL A 461 -12.41 1.84 6.35
C VAL A 461 -13.64 1.95 7.23
N GLN A 462 -14.33 3.08 7.11
CA GLN A 462 -15.62 3.31 7.73
C GLN A 462 -16.72 2.95 6.72
N GLY A 463 -17.06 1.66 6.67
CA GLY A 463 -18.03 1.11 5.73
C GLY A 463 -17.71 -0.34 5.38
N ASP A 464 -18.19 -0.78 4.22
CA ASP A 464 -18.09 -2.16 3.74
C ASP A 464 -17.80 -2.18 2.24
N PHE A 465 -16.84 -3.02 1.82
CA PHE A 465 -16.52 -3.24 0.41
C PHE A 465 -17.26 -4.43 -0.21
N THR A 466 -18.06 -5.16 0.56
CA THR A 466 -18.90 -6.25 0.06
C THR A 466 -19.76 -5.75 -1.11
N GLY A 467 -19.68 -6.45 -2.24
CA GLY A 467 -20.42 -6.08 -3.45
C GLY A 467 -19.72 -5.08 -4.36
N SER A 468 -18.50 -4.63 -4.05
CA SER A 468 -17.77 -3.64 -4.87
C SER A 468 -17.59 -4.07 -6.33
N TRP A 469 -17.42 -5.37 -6.62
CA TRP A 469 -17.30 -5.88 -7.98
C TRP A 469 -18.52 -5.58 -8.87
N LYS A 470 -19.71 -5.42 -8.27
CA LYS A 470 -20.94 -5.08 -9.00
C LYS A 470 -20.85 -3.70 -9.65
N HIS A 471 -19.91 -2.88 -9.20
CA HIS A 471 -19.66 -1.54 -9.69
C HIS A 471 -18.46 -1.45 -10.63
N LEU A 472 -17.87 -2.57 -11.05
CA LEU A 472 -16.84 -2.58 -12.08
C LEU A 472 -17.45 -2.58 -13.50
N PRO A 473 -16.83 -1.91 -14.48
CA PRO A 473 -17.13 -2.14 -15.89
C PRO A 473 -16.81 -3.60 -16.27
N ARG A 474 -17.67 -4.21 -17.11
CA ARG A 474 -17.59 -5.65 -17.44
C ARG A 474 -16.41 -6.03 -18.34
N ASP A 475 -15.82 -5.05 -19.01
CA ASP A 475 -14.70 -5.21 -19.92
C ASP A 475 -13.32 -5.06 -19.23
N VAL A 476 -13.31 -4.84 -17.91
CA VAL A 476 -12.09 -4.87 -17.10
C VAL A 476 -11.63 -6.31 -16.88
N ILE A 477 -10.32 -6.52 -16.92
CA ILE A 477 -9.70 -7.81 -16.59
C ILE A 477 -9.23 -7.78 -15.14
N VAL A 478 -9.70 -8.74 -14.35
CA VAL A 478 -9.41 -8.79 -12.92
C VAL A 478 -8.17 -9.66 -12.67
N ALA A 479 -7.13 -9.06 -12.11
CA ALA A 479 -5.89 -9.73 -11.75
C ALA A 479 -6.03 -10.36 -10.35
N VAL A 480 -6.37 -11.65 -10.32
CA VAL A 480 -6.53 -12.43 -9.08
C VAL A 480 -5.15 -12.77 -8.54
N TRP A 481 -4.88 -12.34 -7.31
CA TRP A 481 -3.54 -12.43 -6.73
C TRP A 481 -3.48 -13.07 -5.33
N GLY A 482 -2.33 -13.67 -5.02
CA GLY A 482 -2.02 -14.26 -3.72
C GLY A 482 -0.78 -15.16 -3.78
N GLY A 483 -0.21 -15.46 -2.61
CA GLY A 483 0.79 -16.53 -2.48
C GLY A 483 0.12 -17.88 -2.70
N GLU A 484 -0.72 -18.29 -1.75
CA GLU A 484 -1.50 -19.53 -1.86
C GLU A 484 -2.54 -19.46 -3.01
N PRO A 485 -2.80 -20.58 -3.71
CA PRO A 485 -3.84 -20.68 -4.74
C PRO A 485 -5.23 -20.26 -4.23
N ARG A 486 -5.95 -19.46 -5.02
CA ARG A 486 -7.32 -18.99 -4.68
C ARG A 486 -8.39 -19.49 -5.68
N PRO A 487 -8.74 -20.79 -5.66
CA PRO A 487 -9.71 -21.33 -6.60
C PRO A 487 -11.13 -20.74 -6.41
N GLU A 488 -11.51 -20.34 -5.21
CA GLU A 488 -12.78 -19.65 -4.91
C GLU A 488 -12.88 -18.33 -5.67
N SER A 489 -11.82 -17.52 -5.61
CA SER A 489 -11.72 -16.22 -6.28
C SER A 489 -11.82 -16.35 -7.80
N LEU A 490 -11.08 -17.30 -8.40
CA LEU A 490 -11.13 -17.55 -9.84
C LEU A 490 -12.54 -17.96 -10.30
N ARG A 491 -13.16 -18.92 -9.60
CA ARG A 491 -14.53 -19.36 -9.90
C ARG A 491 -15.53 -18.23 -9.68
N PHE A 492 -15.32 -17.38 -8.68
CA PHE A 492 -16.18 -16.25 -8.38
C PHE A 492 -16.21 -15.25 -9.54
N PHE A 493 -15.05 -14.75 -9.98
CA PHE A 493 -14.99 -13.78 -11.08
C PHE A 493 -15.48 -14.37 -12.41
N ALA A 494 -15.22 -15.66 -12.67
CA ALA A 494 -15.78 -16.35 -13.83
C ALA A 494 -17.32 -16.40 -13.80
N ARG A 495 -17.93 -16.69 -12.64
CA ARG A 495 -19.40 -16.65 -12.47
C ARG A 495 -19.98 -15.25 -12.66
N GLU A 496 -19.26 -14.23 -12.20
CA GLU A 496 -19.63 -12.82 -12.38
C GLU A 496 -19.37 -12.30 -13.81
N GLY A 497 -18.80 -13.14 -14.69
CA GLY A 497 -18.58 -12.83 -16.10
C GLY A 497 -17.34 -11.99 -16.38
N PHE A 498 -16.40 -11.90 -15.46
CA PHE A 498 -15.13 -11.20 -15.67
C PHE A 498 -14.07 -12.13 -16.27
N ALA A 499 -13.29 -11.59 -17.19
CA ALA A 499 -12.03 -12.21 -17.59
C ALA A 499 -10.98 -12.00 -16.48
N THR A 500 -10.10 -12.98 -16.29
CA THR A 500 -9.10 -12.95 -15.20
C THR A 500 -7.68 -13.12 -15.69
N LEU A 501 -6.75 -12.45 -15.00
CA LEU A 501 -5.31 -12.67 -15.08
C LEU A 501 -4.87 -13.27 -13.74
N VAL A 502 -4.07 -14.33 -13.75
CA VAL A 502 -3.59 -14.99 -12.53
C VAL A 502 -2.23 -14.43 -12.12
N ALA A 503 -2.14 -13.74 -10.99
CA ALA A 503 -0.91 -13.14 -10.46
C ALA A 503 -0.41 -13.93 -9.23
N CYS A 504 0.52 -14.86 -9.45
CA CYS A 504 0.63 -16.05 -8.58
C CYS A 504 2.04 -16.38 -8.06
N TYR A 505 3.05 -15.55 -8.33
CA TYR A 505 4.35 -15.68 -7.67
C TYR A 505 4.41 -14.69 -6.50
N TYR A 506 4.91 -15.09 -5.34
CA TYR A 506 4.96 -14.23 -4.15
C TYR A 506 6.26 -14.44 -3.37
N ASP A 507 7.39 -14.17 -4.03
CA ASP A 507 8.76 -14.24 -3.46
C ASP A 507 9.15 -15.59 -2.83
N ALA A 508 8.43 -16.66 -3.21
CA ALA A 508 8.73 -18.03 -2.79
C ALA A 508 10.07 -18.52 -3.39
N ASP A 509 10.69 -19.48 -2.69
CA ASP A 509 11.96 -20.07 -3.14
C ASP A 509 11.77 -21.17 -4.21
N ASP A 510 10.51 -21.56 -4.48
CA ASP A 510 10.09 -22.53 -5.49
C ASP A 510 8.77 -22.09 -6.18
N LEU A 511 8.24 -22.95 -7.07
CA LEU A 511 7.05 -22.71 -7.88
C LEU A 511 5.87 -23.63 -7.53
N ARG A 512 5.85 -24.25 -6.33
CA ARG A 512 4.77 -25.18 -5.95
C ARG A 512 3.40 -24.50 -5.93
N ASP A 513 3.32 -23.30 -5.38
CA ASP A 513 2.07 -22.54 -5.37
C ASP A 513 1.64 -22.16 -6.80
N VAL A 514 2.58 -21.81 -7.68
CA VAL A 514 2.29 -21.52 -9.10
C VAL A 514 1.69 -22.74 -9.80
N GLN A 515 2.18 -23.95 -9.52
CA GLN A 515 1.56 -25.18 -10.02
C GLN A 515 0.12 -25.33 -9.49
N GLY A 516 -0.12 -25.06 -8.20
CA GLY A 516 -1.47 -25.06 -7.63
C GLY A 516 -2.40 -24.04 -8.30
N TRP A 517 -1.90 -22.85 -8.62
CA TRP A 517 -2.62 -21.84 -9.39
C TRP A 517 -2.96 -22.30 -10.81
N LEU A 518 -2.02 -22.95 -11.50
CA LEU A 518 -2.24 -23.53 -12.83
C LEU A 518 -3.37 -24.57 -12.78
N ASP A 519 -3.35 -25.47 -11.81
CA ASP A 519 -4.38 -26.50 -11.66
C ASP A 519 -5.75 -25.90 -11.30
N ALA A 520 -5.77 -24.87 -10.45
CA ALA A 520 -6.99 -24.14 -10.12
C ALA A 520 -7.59 -23.37 -11.32
N ALA A 521 -6.74 -22.87 -12.23
CA ALA A 521 -7.16 -22.08 -13.39
C ALA A 521 -7.67 -22.92 -14.56
N ARG A 522 -7.11 -24.11 -14.81
CA ARG A 522 -7.48 -25.01 -15.93
C ARG A 522 -8.99 -25.22 -16.14
N PRO A 523 -9.81 -25.49 -15.09
CA PRO A 523 -11.24 -25.71 -15.27
C PRO A 523 -12.07 -24.41 -15.33
N VAL A 524 -11.45 -23.24 -15.18
CA VAL A 524 -12.15 -21.96 -15.05
C VAL A 524 -12.17 -21.24 -16.40
N PRO A 525 -13.36 -20.97 -16.98
CA PRO A 525 -13.46 -20.21 -18.21
C PRO A 525 -13.07 -18.74 -17.98
N GLY A 526 -12.59 -18.08 -19.03
CA GLY A 526 -12.27 -16.64 -18.98
C GLY A 526 -10.93 -16.30 -18.32
N VAL A 527 -10.13 -17.30 -17.92
CA VAL A 527 -8.72 -17.08 -17.54
C VAL A 527 -7.92 -16.76 -18.80
N ARG A 528 -7.38 -15.54 -18.88
CA ARG A 528 -6.61 -15.05 -20.04
C ARG A 528 -5.14 -15.43 -19.99
N GLY A 529 -4.60 -15.59 -18.78
CA GLY A 529 -3.22 -16.01 -18.60
C GLY A 529 -2.66 -15.68 -17.22
N PHE A 530 -1.34 -15.51 -17.15
CA PHE A 530 -0.57 -15.51 -15.91
C PHE A 530 0.46 -14.38 -15.86
N MET A 531 0.69 -13.87 -14.65
CA MET A 531 1.68 -12.84 -14.35
C MET A 531 2.64 -13.29 -13.24
N TYR A 532 3.94 -13.16 -13.48
CA TYR A 532 4.99 -13.37 -12.48
C TYR A 532 5.16 -12.10 -11.62
N THR A 533 4.94 -12.18 -10.30
CA THR A 533 4.78 -11.02 -9.39
C THR A 533 5.73 -10.97 -8.19
N PRO A 534 7.03 -10.66 -8.35
CA PRO A 534 7.94 -10.54 -7.22
C PRO A 534 7.82 -9.18 -6.51
N TRP A 535 7.93 -9.17 -5.19
CA TRP A 535 7.93 -7.95 -4.36
C TRP A 535 9.28 -7.70 -3.69
N THR A 536 10.21 -8.66 -3.76
CA THR A 536 11.59 -8.55 -3.24
C THR A 536 12.66 -8.67 -4.33
N ARG A 537 12.28 -8.39 -5.59
CA ARG A 537 13.13 -8.53 -6.78
C ARG A 537 13.68 -9.95 -7.00
N LYS A 538 12.97 -10.99 -6.55
CA LYS A 538 13.31 -12.40 -6.84
C LYS A 538 12.87 -12.79 -8.26
N TYR A 539 13.73 -12.57 -9.25
CA TYR A 539 13.48 -12.94 -10.66
C TYR A 539 14.16 -14.25 -11.11
N ARG A 540 14.86 -14.96 -10.21
CA ARG A 540 15.61 -16.19 -10.54
C ARG A 540 14.73 -17.26 -11.19
N LEU A 541 13.48 -17.38 -10.75
CA LEU A 541 12.55 -18.42 -11.19
C LEU A 541 11.71 -18.01 -12.42
N LEU A 542 11.96 -16.82 -12.98
CA LEU A 542 11.21 -16.33 -14.15
C LEU A 542 11.29 -17.28 -15.37
N PRO A 543 12.44 -17.88 -15.72
CA PRO A 543 12.53 -18.92 -16.74
C PRO A 543 11.68 -20.16 -16.46
N ASP A 544 11.76 -20.68 -15.24
CA ASP A 544 11.10 -21.91 -14.82
C ASP A 544 9.58 -21.72 -14.76
N PHE A 545 9.13 -20.52 -14.36
CA PHE A 545 7.72 -20.13 -14.39
C PHE A 545 7.13 -20.19 -15.80
N ALA A 546 7.84 -19.64 -16.79
CA ALA A 546 7.40 -19.69 -18.18
C ALA A 546 7.35 -21.14 -18.72
N GLN A 547 8.32 -21.96 -18.35
CA GLN A 547 8.34 -23.37 -18.73
C GLN A 547 7.16 -24.13 -18.12
N LEU A 548 6.88 -23.91 -16.82
CA LEU A 548 5.78 -24.53 -16.10
C LEU A 548 4.42 -24.24 -16.76
N LEU A 549 4.23 -23.00 -17.22
CA LEU A 549 2.98 -22.54 -17.84
C LEU A 549 2.91 -22.79 -19.36
N GLY A 550 3.96 -23.37 -19.96
CA GLY A 550 4.00 -23.66 -21.39
C GLY A 550 4.05 -22.42 -22.28
N PHE A 551 4.73 -21.35 -21.85
CA PHE A 551 4.91 -20.16 -22.68
C PHE A 551 5.80 -20.51 -23.89
N ALA A 552 5.25 -20.36 -25.10
CA ALA A 552 5.96 -20.70 -26.33
C ALA A 552 7.16 -19.77 -26.55
N ARG A 553 8.33 -20.34 -26.86
CA ARG A 553 9.50 -19.55 -27.25
C ARG A 553 9.26 -18.89 -28.61
N PRO A 554 9.60 -17.60 -28.80
CA PRO A 554 9.65 -17.02 -30.13
C PRO A 554 10.60 -17.84 -31.00
N ALA A 555 10.20 -18.16 -32.24
CA ALA A 555 11.13 -18.76 -33.18
C ALA A 555 12.35 -17.81 -33.36
N PRO A 556 13.59 -18.32 -33.39
CA PRO A 556 14.74 -17.47 -33.64
C PRO A 556 14.55 -16.76 -34.98
N ALA A 557 14.73 -15.44 -35.00
CA ALA A 557 14.73 -14.68 -36.25
C ALA A 557 15.75 -15.33 -37.19
N ALA A 558 15.30 -15.76 -38.37
CA ALA A 558 16.18 -16.35 -39.37
C ALA A 558 17.30 -15.35 -39.65
N ALA A 559 18.54 -15.74 -39.37
CA ALA A 559 19.70 -14.97 -39.76
C ALA A 559 19.63 -14.78 -41.28
N SER A 560 19.52 -13.53 -41.73
CA SER A 560 19.65 -13.21 -43.15
C SER A 560 21.06 -13.61 -43.58
N GLU A 561 21.20 -14.75 -44.25
CA GLU A 561 22.45 -15.17 -44.85
C GLU A 561 22.86 -14.12 -45.88
N HIS A 562 23.86 -13.33 -45.52
CA HIS A 562 24.55 -12.42 -46.42
C HIS A 562 25.37 -13.29 -47.40
N ARG A 563 24.84 -13.51 -48.61
CA ARG A 563 25.63 -14.12 -49.69
C ARG A 563 26.75 -13.16 -50.09
N PRO A 564 28.04 -13.55 -50.02
CA PRO A 564 29.12 -12.72 -50.52
C PRO A 564 29.07 -12.67 -52.06
N GLY A 565 29.07 -11.45 -52.59
CA GLY A 565 29.04 -11.16 -54.02
C GLY A 565 30.24 -11.72 -54.78
N ALA A 566 29.96 -12.20 -55.98
CA ALA A 566 30.93 -12.69 -56.94
C ALA A 566 31.90 -11.59 -57.39
N ARG A 567 33.17 -11.97 -57.48
CA ARG A 567 34.24 -11.18 -58.09
C ARG A 567 33.95 -10.96 -59.58
N VAL A 568 34.18 -9.74 -60.04
CA VAL A 568 34.46 -9.43 -61.44
C VAL A 568 35.83 -8.76 -61.50
N ALA A 569 36.68 -9.28 -62.38
CA ALA A 569 37.93 -8.68 -62.85
C ALA A 569 38.05 -9.02 -64.35
N PRO A 570 38.82 -8.29 -65.16
CA PRO A 570 39.46 -6.99 -64.93
C PRO A 570 38.66 -5.79 -65.48
#